data_AF-A0A562DJ22-F1
#
_entry.id   AF-A0A562DJ22-F1
#
_cell.length_a   1.000
_cell.length_b   1.000
_cell.length_c   1.000
_cell.angle_alpha   90.00
_cell.angle_beta   90.00
_cell.angle_gamma   90.00
#
_symmetry.space_group_name_H-M   'P 1'
#
loop_
_entity.id
_entity.type
_entity.pdbx_description
1 polymer ?
#
loop_
_entity_poly.entity_id
_entity_poly.type
_entity_poly.pdbx_seq_one_letter_code
_entity_poly.pdbx_strand_id
1 'polypeptide(L)'
;MGDLLSIDVAKPVQREMQMAQELGGIFERKILQHRLIVVSGAELVREVNDEEKWAKFLGKPLRKLRVIAGDGLFTAFNSEPNWS
;
A
#
# COMPACT_ATOMS: atom_id res chain seq x y z
N MET A 1 12.87 16.57 3.54
CA MET A 1 13.46 15.75 2.46
C MET A 1 13.27 14.24 2.66
N GLY A 2 13.08 13.72 3.87
CA GLY A 2 12.53 12.36 4.09
C GLY A 2 13.25 11.23 3.34
N ASP A 3 12.54 10.15 3.05
CA ASP A 3 13.05 8.96 2.33
C ASP A 3 13.06 9.15 0.81
N LEU A 4 13.08 10.39 0.33
CA LEU A 4 12.99 10.69 -1.11
C LEU A 4 14.17 10.09 -1.89
N LEU A 5 15.37 10.13 -1.31
CA LEU A 5 16.60 9.65 -1.96
C LEU A 5 16.70 8.12 -2.00
N SER A 6 15.89 7.39 -1.23
CA SER A 6 15.92 5.92 -1.18
C SER A 6 14.97 5.27 -2.18
N ILE A 7 14.26 6.06 -3.00
CA ILE A 7 13.32 5.56 -4.02
C ILE A 7 14.07 5.05 -5.25
N ASP A 8 13.79 3.81 -5.65
CA ASP A 8 14.06 3.32 -7.00
C ASP A 8 12.80 3.49 -7.84
N VAL A 9 12.82 4.42 -8.79
CA VAL A 9 11.66 4.70 -9.65
C VAL A 9 11.42 3.61 -10.69
N ALA A 10 12.44 2.83 -11.05
CA ALA A 10 12.32 1.74 -12.01
C ALA A 10 11.87 0.44 -11.33
N LYS A 11 12.26 0.22 -10.08
CA LYS A 11 12.00 -1.00 -9.32
C LYS A 11 11.51 -0.71 -7.89
N PRO A 12 10.38 0.01 -7.73
CA PRO A 12 9.95 0.51 -6.42
C PRO A 12 9.68 -0.62 -5.42
N VAL A 13 8.98 -1.68 -5.84
CA VAL A 13 8.64 -2.81 -4.96
C VAL A 13 9.88 -3.62 -4.57
N GLN A 14 10.79 -3.87 -5.51
CA GLN A 14 12.03 -4.59 -5.21
C GLN A 14 12.91 -3.80 -4.24
N ARG A 15 12.90 -2.46 -4.32
CA ARG A 15 13.57 -1.61 -3.34
C ARG A 15 12.95 -1.73 -1.95
N GLU A 16 11.63 -1.81 -1.83
CA GLU A 16 10.96 -2.11 -0.54
C GLU A 16 11.39 -3.47 0.02
N MET A 17 11.50 -4.49 -0.83
CA MET A 17 11.93 -5.83 -0.41
C MET A 17 13.36 -5.83 0.15
N GLN A 18 14.27 -5.04 -0.44
CA GLN A 18 15.62 -4.86 0.10
C GLN A 18 15.57 -4.15 1.46
N MET A 19 14.81 -3.06 1.58
CA MET A 19 14.67 -2.32 2.83
C MET A 19 14.02 -3.17 3.94
N ALA A 20 13.09 -4.07 3.61
CA ALA A 20 12.53 -5.02 4.56
C ALA A 20 13.58 -5.96 5.17
N GLN A 21 14.62 -6.33 4.42
CA GLN A 21 15.74 -7.14 4.94
C GLN A 21 16.61 -6.35 5.94
N GLU A 22 16.69 -5.02 5.76
CA GLU A 22 17.53 -4.13 6.57
C GLU A 22 16.78 -3.59 7.81
N LEU A 23 15.49 -3.25 7.65
CA LEU A 23 14.69 -2.53 8.65
C LEU A 23 13.70 -3.43 9.40
N GLY A 24 13.46 -4.65 8.91
CA GLY A 24 12.57 -5.63 9.53
C GLY A 24 11.18 -5.72 8.89
N GLY A 25 10.33 -6.56 9.50
CA GLY A 25 9.03 -6.98 8.95
C GLY A 25 7.94 -5.90 8.89
N ILE A 26 8.19 -4.71 9.43
CA ILE A 26 7.35 -3.53 9.29
C ILE A 26 8.20 -2.27 9.38
N PHE A 27 8.01 -1.34 8.46
CA PHE A 27 8.70 -0.06 8.49
C PHE A 27 7.87 1.05 7.83
N GLU A 28 8.25 2.29 8.15
CA GLU A 28 7.65 3.49 7.59
C GLU A 28 8.57 4.12 6.55
N ARG A 29 7.96 4.64 5.48
CA ARG A 29 8.58 5.58 4.55
C ARG A 29 7.87 6.92 4.58
N LYS A 30 8.65 7.99 4.69
CA LYS A 30 8.21 9.38 4.57
C LYS A 30 8.70 9.98 3.27
N ILE A 31 7.93 9.81 2.20
CA ILE A 31 8.21 10.36 0.87
C ILE A 31 7.46 11.68 0.72
N LEU A 32 8.20 12.80 0.76
CA LEU A 32 7.62 14.15 0.74
C LEU A 32 6.56 14.32 1.87
N GLN A 33 5.30 14.50 1.50
CA GLN A 33 4.16 14.61 2.42
C GLN A 33 3.41 13.29 2.63
N HIS A 34 3.94 12.18 2.10
CA HIS A 34 3.27 10.89 2.11
C HIS A 34 3.97 9.92 3.03
N ARG A 35 3.16 9.31 3.89
CA ARG A 35 3.55 8.22 4.77
C ARG A 35 3.08 6.91 4.14
N LEU A 36 4.01 6.00 3.90
CA LEU A 36 3.76 4.64 3.44
C LEU A 36 4.22 3.69 4.54
N ILE A 37 3.36 2.78 4.97
CA ILE A 37 3.73 1.68 5.87
C ILE A 37 3.88 0.44 5.01
N VAL A 38 5.04 -0.19 5.09
CA VAL A 38 5.33 -1.47 4.42
C VAL A 38 5.29 -2.55 5.48
N VAL A 39 4.51 -3.60 5.22
CA VAL A 39 4.39 -4.78 6.09
C VAL A 39 4.82 -6.00 5.28
N SER A 40 5.81 -6.74 5.79
CA SER A 40 6.42 -7.89 5.12
C SER A 40 6.64 -9.09 6.05
N GLY A 41 6.60 -8.89 7.37
CA GLY A 41 6.71 -9.98 8.35
C GLY A 41 5.47 -10.86 8.34
N ALA A 42 5.64 -12.18 8.26
CA ALA A 42 4.55 -13.13 8.06
C ALA A 42 3.41 -12.99 9.09
N GLU A 43 3.72 -12.88 10.38
CA GLU A 43 2.70 -12.70 11.43
C GLU A 43 1.96 -11.36 11.33
N LEU A 44 2.67 -10.29 10.96
CA LEU A 44 2.05 -8.97 10.77
C LEU A 44 1.18 -8.94 9.51
N VAL A 45 1.61 -9.61 8.44
CA VAL A 45 0.80 -9.81 7.23
C VAL A 45 -0.47 -10.59 7.55
N ARG A 46 -0.36 -11.64 8.37
CA ARG A 46 -1.53 -12.40 8.84
C ARG A 46 -2.49 -11.51 9.63
N GLU A 47 -1.97 -10.63 10.50
CA GLU A 47 -2.78 -9.69 11.27
C GLU A 47 -3.51 -8.67 10.40
N VAL A 48 -2.84 -8.04 9.43
CA VAL A 48 -3.48 -7.02 8.56
C VAL A 48 -4.45 -7.62 7.52
N ASN A 49 -4.47 -8.95 7.37
CA ASN A 49 -5.43 -9.69 6.56
C ASN A 49 -6.66 -10.16 7.35
N ASP A 50 -6.79 -9.79 8.63
CA ASP A 50 -7.98 -10.04 9.44
C ASP A 50 -9.11 -9.07 9.06
N GLU A 51 -10.13 -9.56 8.35
CA GLU A 51 -11.24 -8.76 7.82
C GLU A 51 -12.19 -8.20 8.91
N GLU A 52 -12.11 -8.71 10.15
CA GLU A 52 -12.86 -8.11 11.28
C GLU A 52 -12.24 -6.78 11.74
N LYS A 53 -10.96 -6.56 11.44
CA LYS A 53 -10.18 -5.39 11.88
C LYS A 53 -9.76 -4.49 10.72
N TRP A 54 -9.55 -5.06 9.55
CA TRP A 54 -8.99 -4.41 8.38
C TRP A 54 -9.89 -4.54 7.16
N ALA A 55 -9.76 -3.61 6.23
CA ALA A 55 -10.46 -3.64 4.96
C ALA A 55 -9.57 -3.12 3.84
N LYS A 56 -9.93 -3.44 2.59
CA LYS A 56 -9.22 -2.94 1.39
C LYS A 56 -9.09 -1.42 1.44
N PHE A 57 -7.86 -0.93 1.35
CA PHE A 57 -7.59 0.50 1.20
C PHE A 57 -7.41 0.85 -0.28
N LEU A 58 -8.18 1.83 -0.77
CA LEU A 58 -8.00 2.34 -2.12
C LEU A 58 -6.79 3.27 -2.17
N GLY A 59 -5.62 2.68 -2.42
CA GLY A 59 -4.34 3.39 -2.55
C GLY A 59 -4.32 4.36 -3.73
N LYS A 60 -3.35 5.28 -3.73
CA LYS A 60 -3.25 6.33 -4.76
C LYS A 60 -3.20 5.81 -6.21
N PRO A 61 -2.47 4.74 -6.55
CA PRO A 61 -2.50 4.20 -7.91
C PRO A 61 -3.90 3.77 -8.34
N LEU A 62 -4.66 3.10 -7.46
CA LEU A 62 -6.03 2.69 -7.75
C LEU A 62 -6.99 3.88 -7.85
N ARG A 63 -6.82 4.93 -7.02
CA ARG A 63 -7.61 6.16 -7.17
C ARG A 63 -7.36 6.88 -8.49
N LYS A 64 -6.12 6.84 -9.01
CA LYS A 64 -5.82 7.36 -10.36
C LYS A 64 -6.49 6.50 -11.44
N LEU A 65 -6.41 5.17 -11.31
CA LEU A 65 -7.04 4.26 -12.26
C LEU A 65 -8.56 4.38 -12.27
N ARG A 66 -9.16 4.69 -11.13
CA ARG A 66 -10.60 4.93 -10.98
C ARG A 66 -11.16 6.00 -11.95
N VAL A 67 -10.34 6.98 -12.34
CA VAL A 67 -10.74 8.00 -13.34
C VAL A 67 -11.14 7.35 -14.68
N ILE A 68 -10.60 6.18 -14.99
CA ILE A 68 -10.88 5.40 -16.20
C ILE A 68 -11.87 4.27 -15.90
N ALA A 69 -11.64 3.53 -14.80
CA ALA A 69 -12.38 2.30 -14.48
C ALA A 69 -13.68 2.51 -13.68
N GLY A 70 -13.97 3.75 -13.27
CA GLY A 70 -15.14 4.06 -12.43
C GLY A 70 -15.13 3.29 -11.12
N ASP A 71 -16.31 2.96 -10.62
CA ASP A 71 -16.57 2.15 -9.43
C ASP A 71 -16.70 0.64 -9.72
N GLY A 72 -16.01 0.14 -10.76
CA GLY A 72 -15.88 -1.29 -10.95
C GLY A 72 -15.13 -1.97 -9.80
N LEU A 73 -15.32 -3.29 -9.62
CA LEU A 73 -14.81 -4.06 -8.47
C LEU A 73 -13.35 -3.74 -8.08
N PHE A 74 -12.46 -3.57 -9.07
CA PHE A 74 -11.06 -3.28 -8.80
C PHE A 74 -10.83 -1.90 -8.13
N THR A 75 -11.62 -0.89 -8.50
CA THR A 75 -11.46 0.52 -8.09
C THR A 75 -12.59 1.07 -7.21
N ALA A 76 -13.59 0.25 -6.88
CA ALA A 76 -14.64 0.54 -5.90
C ALA A 76 -14.09 0.69 -4.48
N PHE A 77 -14.67 1.61 -3.71
CA PHE A 77 -14.56 1.68 -2.26
C PHE A 77 -15.46 0.62 -1.61
N ASN A 78 -15.09 0.17 -0.40
CA ASN A 78 -15.83 -0.90 0.30
C ASN A 78 -17.30 -0.56 0.60
N SER A 79 -17.64 0.73 0.67
CA SER A 79 -18.98 1.22 0.98
C SER A 79 -19.85 1.47 -0.26
N GLU A 80 -19.33 1.26 -1.47
CA GLU A 80 -20.08 1.52 -2.69
C GLU A 80 -21.00 0.34 -3.03
N PRO A 81 -22.27 0.57 -3.40
CA PRO A 81 -23.19 -0.51 -3.76
C PRO A 81 -22.67 -1.41 -4.90
N ASN A 82 -21.88 -0.87 -5.83
CA ASN A 82 -21.31 -1.65 -6.93
C ASN A 82 -20.22 -2.64 -6.49
N TRP A 83 -19.80 -2.58 -5.23
CA TRP A 83 -18.92 -3.57 -4.59
C TRP A 83 -19.69 -4.74 -3.95
N SER A 84 -20.96 -4.56 -3.57
CA SER A 84 -21.74 -5.48 -2.73
C SER A 84 -23.15 -5.75 -3.23
#